data_AF-A0A3D8P488-F1
#
_entry.id   AF-A0A3D8P488-F1
#
_cell.length_a   1.000
_cell.length_b   1.000
_cell.length_c   1.000
_cell.angle_alpha   90.00
_cell.angle_beta   90.00
_cell.angle_gamma   90.00
#
_symmetry.space_group_name_H-M   'P 1'
#
loop_
_entity.id
_entity.type
_entity.pdbx_description
1 polymer ?
#
loop_
_entity_poly.entity_id
_entity_poly.type
_entity_poly.pdbx_seq_one_letter_code
_entity_poly.pdbx_strand_id
1 'polypeptide(L)'
;MAVRGGGLSLAMLGLGLLLMAGCGPPRAEEFSFPEDRECIVSLRLWKETPRGPQVILEVTDPVLLDYFLVQLEKAEPVSTPSFPSERYFISFRLNTDKGIRETGLFAYQTHSWDPQAPGYFGWDGRWVKLPPSFNGLLFDLWGYSHPSGAIEGADALFLRQYGWTPLYHINSGTVRLPRQFLHRAGEFPLPLYWAYANELSKDVGLDLTPYLGREVEVTLYKVKEPLPLFAEPRRWSGCAVLVKAEGRLVGAWLDAGPGYGFACSLKGRRLEEIAGKSFGDWVASFTDYNDPVELRLARMTPEEVIRTYWEAVNRGDYRLAHACETRKRLLGYLFMEMDKNWIYSVSLTQAASADWAQTVRSARVLSVKEVEGTTDRKKKEYMVEVDLRVRRADALQDGHRPLFFTMERENERSGWRIAGIGTGP
;
A
#
# COMPACT_ATOMS: atom_id res chain seq x y z
N MET A 1 -31.83 98.88 -3.02
CA MET A 1 -33.28 98.88 -3.27
C MET A 1 -33.65 97.53 -3.86
N ALA A 2 -34.57 96.84 -3.18
CA ALA A 2 -35.43 95.70 -3.55
C ALA A 2 -35.54 95.34 -5.06
N VAL A 3 -35.79 94.10 -5.53
CA VAL A 3 -36.81 93.10 -5.11
C VAL A 3 -36.44 91.70 -5.65
N ARG A 4 -36.92 90.69 -4.91
CA ARG A 4 -37.10 89.24 -5.15
C ARG A 4 -37.35 88.74 -6.59
N GLY A 5 -36.92 87.49 -6.83
CA GLY A 5 -37.88 86.38 -7.00
C GLY A 5 -37.72 85.46 -8.22
N GLY A 6 -37.58 84.16 -7.95
CA GLY A 6 -38.35 83.11 -8.67
C GLY A 6 -37.58 82.10 -9.54
N GLY A 7 -37.72 80.82 -9.19
CA GLY A 7 -38.18 79.79 -10.14
C GLY A 7 -37.16 78.81 -10.73
N LEU A 8 -37.24 77.55 -10.29
CA LEU A 8 -36.64 76.36 -10.92
C LEU A 8 -37.25 76.04 -12.31
N SER A 9 -36.44 75.47 -13.21
CA SER A 9 -36.77 74.31 -14.06
C SER A 9 -35.50 73.78 -14.76
N LEU A 10 -35.00 72.59 -14.40
CA LEU A 10 -35.11 71.34 -15.17
C LEU A 10 -34.79 71.44 -16.68
N ALA A 11 -33.56 71.10 -17.07
CA ALA A 11 -33.24 70.35 -18.30
C ALA A 11 -31.73 70.03 -18.37
N MET A 12 -31.42 68.89 -18.97
CA MET A 12 -30.09 68.41 -19.42
C MET A 12 -29.15 67.78 -18.40
N LEU A 13 -29.28 66.45 -18.25
CA LEU A 13 -28.12 65.57 -18.12
C LEU A 13 -28.45 64.26 -18.85
N GLY A 14 -28.21 64.30 -20.17
CA GLY A 14 -28.07 63.10 -20.98
C GLY A 14 -26.59 62.90 -21.28
N LEU A 15 -26.02 61.78 -20.82
CA LEU A 15 -25.10 60.90 -21.54
C LEU A 15 -24.46 59.93 -20.55
N GLY A 16 -24.49 58.64 -20.88
CA GLY A 16 -23.54 57.66 -20.36
C GLY A 16 -24.15 56.55 -19.52
N LEU A 17 -24.87 55.61 -20.16
CA LEU A 17 -24.99 54.23 -19.68
C LEU A 17 -25.55 53.35 -20.81
N LEU A 18 -24.67 52.97 -21.72
CA LEU A 18 -24.87 51.88 -22.67
C LEU A 18 -23.48 51.31 -23.00
N LEU A 19 -23.38 49.98 -23.03
CA LEU A 19 -22.20 49.14 -23.27
C LEU A 19 -21.38 48.71 -22.03
N MET A 20 -21.99 47.89 -21.18
CA MET A 20 -21.27 46.78 -20.51
C MET A 20 -22.19 45.56 -20.48
N ALA A 21 -22.53 45.04 -21.66
CA ALA A 21 -23.16 43.73 -21.80
C ALA A 21 -22.13 42.77 -22.41
N GLY A 22 -21.84 41.69 -21.68
CA GLY A 22 -21.40 40.43 -22.28
C GLY A 22 -19.90 40.27 -22.47
N CYS A 23 -19.19 39.94 -21.39
CA CYS A 23 -18.05 39.01 -21.39
C CYS A 23 -17.93 38.42 -19.97
N GLY A 24 -19.01 37.80 -19.49
CA GLY A 24 -18.87 36.81 -18.42
C GLY A 24 -18.21 35.57 -19.02
N PRO A 25 -17.41 34.80 -18.24
CA PRO A 25 -16.97 33.48 -18.70
C PRO A 25 -18.21 32.68 -19.13
N PRO A 26 -18.12 31.87 -20.21
CA PRO A 26 -19.25 31.06 -20.64
C PRO A 26 -19.77 30.29 -19.42
N ARG A 27 -21.06 30.47 -19.09
CA ARG A 27 -21.72 29.65 -18.08
C ARG A 27 -21.50 28.21 -18.51
N ALA A 28 -20.72 27.45 -17.74
CA ALA A 28 -20.72 26.00 -17.87
C ALA A 28 -22.19 25.58 -17.80
N GLU A 29 -22.73 24.97 -18.86
CA GLU A 29 -24.11 24.48 -18.78
C GLU A 29 -24.20 23.57 -17.54
N GLU A 30 -25.22 23.83 -16.73
CA GLU A 30 -25.37 23.32 -15.37
C GLU A 30 -25.34 21.79 -15.39
N PHE A 31 -24.35 21.18 -14.74
CA PHE A 31 -24.32 19.73 -14.56
C PHE A 31 -25.29 19.33 -13.45
N SER A 32 -26.18 18.39 -13.74
CA SER A 32 -27.13 17.83 -12.80
C SER A 32 -26.94 16.32 -12.76
N PHE A 33 -26.41 15.77 -11.66
CA PHE A 33 -26.12 14.34 -11.55
C PHE A 33 -27.33 13.44 -11.90
N PRO A 34 -28.58 13.71 -11.42
CA PRO A 34 -29.75 12.92 -11.79
C PRO A 34 -30.09 12.95 -13.29
N GLU A 35 -29.82 14.06 -13.97
CA GLU A 35 -30.15 14.23 -15.39
C GLU A 35 -29.03 13.73 -16.31
N ASP A 36 -27.79 13.92 -15.89
CA ASP A 36 -26.59 13.62 -16.67
C ASP A 36 -25.99 12.23 -16.37
N ARG A 37 -26.55 11.47 -15.41
CA ARG A 37 -26.00 10.18 -14.95
C ARG A 37 -25.60 9.25 -16.09
N GLU A 38 -26.53 9.01 -17.01
CA GLU A 38 -26.35 8.08 -18.14
C GLU A 38 -25.31 8.60 -19.17
N CYS A 39 -25.00 9.89 -19.12
CA CYS A 39 -24.01 10.52 -19.97
C CYS A 39 -22.60 10.45 -19.37
N ILE A 40 -22.45 10.10 -18.07
CA ILE A 40 -21.13 10.05 -17.42
C ILE A 40 -20.32 8.88 -17.97
N VAL A 41 -19.17 9.18 -18.56
CA VAL A 41 -18.21 8.20 -19.10
C VAL A 41 -16.88 8.17 -18.33
N SER A 42 -16.67 9.11 -17.41
CA SER A 42 -15.50 9.10 -16.54
C SER A 42 -15.71 9.93 -15.26
N LEU A 43 -15.03 9.51 -14.19
CA LEU A 43 -14.88 10.24 -12.94
C LEU A 43 -13.40 10.55 -12.72
N ARG A 44 -13.06 11.80 -12.39
CA ARG A 44 -11.69 12.22 -12.07
C ARG A 44 -11.58 12.75 -10.66
N LEU A 45 -10.55 12.32 -9.94
CA LEU A 45 -10.13 12.91 -8.68
C LEU A 45 -8.94 13.84 -8.93
N TRP A 46 -9.05 15.04 -8.40
CA TRP A 46 -8.05 16.08 -8.47
C TRP A 46 -7.50 16.36 -7.08
N LYS A 47 -6.22 16.69 -7.00
CA LYS A 47 -5.57 17.21 -5.78
C LYS A 47 -5.04 18.61 -6.04
N GLU A 48 -5.31 19.52 -5.12
CA GLU A 48 -4.69 20.84 -5.13
C GLU A 48 -3.18 20.73 -4.88
N THR A 49 -2.38 21.37 -5.74
CA THR A 49 -0.92 21.44 -5.61
C THR A 49 -0.46 22.89 -5.66
N PRO A 50 0.81 23.22 -5.32
CA PRO A 50 1.34 24.57 -5.50
C PRO A 50 1.28 25.08 -6.96
N ARG A 51 1.07 24.19 -7.94
CA ARG A 51 0.92 24.52 -9.37
C ARG A 51 -0.54 24.53 -9.83
N GLY A 52 -1.50 24.40 -8.91
CA GLY A 52 -2.93 24.25 -9.17
C GLY A 52 -3.43 22.80 -9.10
N PRO A 53 -4.73 22.57 -9.34
CA PRO A 53 -5.33 21.24 -9.35
C PRO A 53 -4.69 20.30 -10.39
N GLN A 54 -4.36 19.08 -9.99
CA GLN A 54 -3.87 18.02 -10.88
C GLN A 54 -4.73 16.78 -10.75
N VAL A 55 -5.03 16.12 -11.88
CA VAL A 55 -5.68 14.81 -11.89
C VAL A 55 -4.72 13.80 -11.26
N ILE A 56 -5.18 13.12 -10.22
CA ILE A 56 -4.45 12.03 -9.56
C ILE A 56 -5.06 10.66 -9.81
N LEU A 57 -6.33 10.60 -10.23
CA LEU A 57 -7.03 9.39 -10.62
C LEU A 57 -8.08 9.73 -11.68
N GLU A 58 -8.18 8.88 -12.71
CA GLU A 58 -9.28 8.88 -13.68
C GLU A 58 -9.87 7.46 -13.74
N VAL A 59 -11.18 7.34 -13.49
CA VAL A 59 -11.93 6.10 -13.59
C VAL A 59 -12.70 6.12 -14.90
N THR A 60 -12.41 5.16 -15.78
CA THR A 60 -13.07 5.00 -17.09
C THR A 60 -13.63 3.60 -17.32
N ASP A 61 -13.22 2.62 -16.51
CA ASP A 61 -13.79 1.27 -16.55
C ASP A 61 -15.29 1.35 -16.19
N PRO A 62 -16.21 0.88 -17.06
CA PRO A 62 -17.64 1.07 -16.86
C PRO A 62 -18.19 0.45 -15.58
N VAL A 63 -17.61 -0.68 -15.13
CA VAL A 63 -18.07 -1.38 -13.92
C VAL A 63 -17.61 -0.62 -12.68
N LEU A 64 -16.37 -0.15 -12.66
CA LEU A 64 -15.86 0.70 -11.59
C LEU A 64 -16.59 2.04 -11.53
N LEU A 65 -16.86 2.64 -12.69
CA LEU A 65 -17.59 3.89 -12.79
C LEU A 65 -19.01 3.74 -12.24
N ASP A 66 -19.77 2.74 -12.70
CA ASP A 66 -21.12 2.47 -12.19
C ASP A 66 -21.14 2.25 -10.67
N TYR A 67 -20.13 1.57 -10.11
CA TYR A 67 -20.01 1.44 -8.66
C TYR A 67 -19.98 2.81 -7.95
N PHE A 68 -19.20 3.78 -8.45
CA PHE A 68 -19.14 5.12 -7.88
C PHE A 68 -20.45 5.90 -8.09
N LEU A 69 -21.09 5.78 -9.25
CA LEU A 69 -22.37 6.43 -9.52
C LEU A 69 -23.47 5.90 -8.58
N VAL A 70 -23.54 4.59 -8.36
CA VAL A 70 -24.47 3.98 -7.39
C VAL A 70 -24.19 4.42 -5.94
N GLN A 71 -22.93 4.73 -5.59
CA GLN A 71 -22.64 5.31 -4.27
C GLN A 71 -23.05 6.80 -4.19
N LEU A 72 -22.93 7.57 -5.27
CA LEU A 72 -23.39 8.96 -5.34
C LEU A 72 -24.91 9.08 -5.18
N GLU A 73 -25.68 8.11 -5.67
CA GLU A 73 -27.14 8.05 -5.45
C GLU A 73 -27.53 7.90 -3.97
N LYS A 74 -26.62 7.37 -3.15
CA LYS A 74 -26.84 7.19 -1.70
C LYS A 74 -26.41 8.42 -0.89
N ALA A 75 -26.08 9.53 -1.55
CA ALA A 75 -25.58 10.70 -0.88
C ALA A 75 -26.65 11.37 -0.03
N GLU A 76 -26.29 11.74 1.20
CA GLU A 76 -27.20 12.36 2.16
C GLU A 76 -26.89 13.86 2.30
N PRO A 77 -27.87 14.78 2.26
CA PRO A 77 -27.62 16.19 2.49
C PRO A 77 -27.01 16.47 3.87
N VAL A 78 -26.02 17.35 3.93
CA VAL A 78 -25.35 17.75 5.18
C VAL A 78 -25.00 19.24 5.17
N SER A 79 -24.74 19.80 6.35
CA SER A 79 -24.11 21.10 6.48
C SER A 79 -22.67 21.07 5.98
N THR A 80 -22.11 22.25 5.68
CA THR A 80 -20.73 22.38 5.24
C THR A 80 -19.76 21.70 6.23
N PRO A 81 -18.96 20.71 5.78
CA PRO A 81 -18.01 20.03 6.64
C PRO A 81 -16.89 20.97 7.09
N SER A 82 -16.41 20.77 8.32
CA SER A 82 -15.32 21.55 8.92
C SER A 82 -14.04 20.72 9.05
N PHE A 83 -13.26 20.59 7.98
CA PHE A 83 -11.95 19.91 8.03
C PHE A 83 -10.95 20.59 7.08
N PRO A 84 -9.75 20.98 7.54
CA PRO A 84 -8.65 21.30 6.64
C PRO A 84 -7.45 20.36 6.81
N SER A 85 -6.93 19.87 5.69
CA SER A 85 -5.46 19.78 5.45
C SER A 85 -5.15 19.58 3.95
N GLU A 86 -5.99 18.86 3.21
CA GLU A 86 -5.84 18.64 1.77
C GLU A 86 -7.13 18.99 1.01
N ARG A 87 -6.99 19.65 -0.15
CA ARG A 87 -8.12 20.00 -1.01
C ARG A 87 -8.17 19.04 -2.19
N TYR A 88 -9.26 18.29 -2.26
CA TYR A 88 -9.56 17.43 -3.39
C TYR A 88 -10.74 17.99 -4.17
N PHE A 89 -10.82 17.63 -5.44
CA PHE A 89 -11.98 17.91 -6.28
C PHE A 89 -12.36 16.69 -7.09
N ILE A 90 -13.63 16.60 -7.45
CA ILE A 90 -14.13 15.60 -8.39
C ILE A 90 -14.66 16.32 -9.62
N SER A 91 -14.38 15.79 -10.80
CA SER A 91 -15.08 16.16 -12.04
C SER A 91 -15.58 14.91 -12.75
N PHE A 92 -16.57 15.11 -13.62
CA PHE A 92 -17.08 14.06 -14.50
C PHE A 92 -16.79 14.43 -15.95
N ARG A 93 -16.60 13.42 -16.79
CA ARG A 93 -16.66 13.59 -18.24
C ARG A 93 -17.97 13.02 -18.75
N LEU A 94 -18.67 13.82 -19.54
CA LEU A 94 -19.97 13.51 -20.09
C LEU A 94 -19.84 13.27 -21.59
N ASN A 95 -20.46 12.21 -22.10
CA ASN A 95 -20.67 12.02 -23.53
C ASN A 95 -21.93 12.77 -23.94
N THR A 96 -21.77 13.78 -24.78
CA THR A 96 -22.87 14.63 -25.27
C THR A 96 -22.94 14.56 -26.79
N ASP A 97 -24.01 15.09 -27.39
CA ASP A 97 -24.14 15.20 -28.85
C ASP A 97 -23.00 16.00 -29.50
N LYS A 98 -22.30 16.85 -28.73
CA LYS A 98 -21.17 17.67 -29.18
C LYS A 98 -19.81 17.02 -28.87
N GLY A 99 -19.80 15.77 -28.40
CA GLY A 99 -18.61 15.04 -27.97
C GLY A 99 -18.43 15.00 -26.45
N ILE A 100 -17.23 14.61 -26.01
CA ILE A 100 -16.91 14.48 -24.59
C ILE A 100 -16.61 15.84 -23.98
N ARG A 101 -17.36 16.21 -22.95
CA ARG A 101 -17.19 17.45 -22.17
C ARG A 101 -16.82 17.14 -20.72
N GLU A 102 -15.98 17.96 -20.11
CA GLU A 102 -15.69 17.91 -18.67
C GLU A 102 -16.59 18.87 -17.89
N THR A 103 -17.08 18.45 -16.72
CA THR A 103 -17.81 19.31 -15.79
C THR A 103 -16.89 20.31 -15.09
N GLY A 104 -17.46 21.23 -14.31
CA GLY A 104 -16.69 21.97 -13.33
C GLY A 104 -16.06 21.08 -12.25
N LEU A 105 -15.10 21.63 -11.51
CA LEU A 105 -14.50 20.98 -10.35
C LEU A 105 -15.43 21.12 -9.13
N PHE A 106 -15.89 20.00 -8.60
CA PHE A 106 -16.70 19.93 -7.39
C PHE A 106 -15.81 19.67 -6.19
N ALA A 107 -15.97 20.44 -5.11
CA ALA A 107 -15.14 20.26 -3.91
C ALA A 107 -15.38 18.87 -3.30
N TYR A 108 -14.31 18.18 -2.94
CA TYR A 108 -14.35 16.89 -2.28
C TYR A 108 -13.50 16.93 -1.01
N GLN A 109 -14.09 16.56 0.12
CA GLN A 109 -13.41 16.50 1.41
C GLN A 109 -13.51 15.09 1.99
N THR A 110 -12.45 14.63 2.62
CA THR A 110 -12.36 13.29 3.18
C THR A 110 -11.21 13.17 4.17
N HIS A 111 -11.28 12.18 5.05
CA HIS A 111 -10.13 11.66 5.76
C HIS A 111 -9.48 10.58 4.90
N SER A 112 -8.48 10.96 4.09
CA SER A 112 -7.78 10.07 3.15
C SER A 112 -7.13 8.83 3.80
N TRP A 113 -6.88 8.87 5.11
CA TRP A 113 -6.29 7.78 5.89
C TRP A 113 -7.32 6.89 6.59
N ASP A 114 -8.60 7.25 6.58
CA ASP A 114 -9.67 6.49 7.22
C ASP A 114 -10.65 5.94 6.16
N PRO A 115 -10.52 4.67 5.76
CA PRO A 115 -11.41 4.04 4.79
C PRO A 115 -12.84 3.85 5.33
N GLN A 116 -13.06 4.02 6.64
CA GLN A 116 -14.39 4.01 7.25
C GLN A 116 -15.00 5.40 7.37
N ALA A 117 -14.21 6.47 7.15
CA ALA A 117 -14.74 7.81 7.12
C ALA A 117 -15.57 8.05 5.86
N PRO A 118 -16.71 8.75 5.97
CA PRO A 118 -17.46 9.20 4.81
C PRO A 118 -16.65 10.23 3.99
N GLY A 119 -16.97 10.33 2.71
CA GLY A 119 -16.57 11.47 1.88
C GLY A 119 -17.61 12.59 1.94
N TYR A 120 -17.23 13.81 1.57
CA TYR A 120 -18.14 14.95 1.47
C TYR A 120 -17.95 15.63 0.12
N PHE A 121 -19.04 15.80 -0.60
CA PHE A 121 -19.05 16.29 -1.97
C PHE A 121 -19.89 17.57 -2.06
N GLY A 122 -19.29 18.64 -2.57
CA GLY A 122 -19.91 19.94 -2.75
C GLY A 122 -20.49 20.05 -4.15
N TRP A 123 -21.82 20.05 -4.26
CA TRP A 123 -22.55 20.10 -5.53
C TRP A 123 -23.70 21.10 -5.42
N ASP A 124 -23.79 22.00 -6.41
CA ASP A 124 -24.85 23.00 -6.53
C ASP A 124 -25.07 23.85 -5.26
N GLY A 125 -23.96 24.34 -4.68
CA GLY A 125 -23.99 25.13 -3.44
C GLY A 125 -24.43 24.37 -2.19
N ARG A 126 -24.61 23.05 -2.27
CA ARG A 126 -24.96 22.16 -1.17
C ARG A 126 -23.85 21.16 -0.92
N TRP A 127 -23.83 20.60 0.29
CA TRP A 127 -22.94 19.50 0.65
C TRP A 127 -23.75 18.23 0.81
N VAL A 128 -23.19 17.14 0.29
CA VAL A 128 -23.69 15.80 0.52
C VAL A 128 -22.61 14.93 1.13
N LYS A 129 -23.02 14.00 1.98
CA LYS A 129 -22.19 12.98 2.61
C LYS A 129 -22.27 11.72 1.76
N LEU A 130 -21.12 11.21 1.36
CA LEU A 130 -20.96 9.97 0.62
C LEU A 130 -20.63 8.81 1.57
N PRO A 131 -21.09 7.59 1.25
CA PRO A 131 -20.81 6.44 2.08
C PRO A 131 -19.30 6.13 2.11
N PRO A 132 -18.78 5.49 3.18
CA PRO A 132 -17.36 5.12 3.28
C PRO A 132 -16.86 4.26 2.12
N SER A 133 -17.76 3.46 1.53
CA SER A 133 -17.50 2.66 0.33
C SER A 133 -17.07 3.47 -0.90
N PHE A 134 -17.49 4.72 -1.02
CA PHE A 134 -17.04 5.64 -2.07
C PHE A 134 -15.59 6.06 -1.80
N ASN A 135 -15.35 6.60 -0.60
CA ASN A 135 -14.05 7.12 -0.20
C ASN A 135 -12.97 6.04 -0.19
N GLY A 136 -13.25 4.91 0.45
CA GLY A 136 -12.34 3.79 0.58
C GLY A 136 -11.88 3.25 -0.77
N LEU A 137 -12.79 3.10 -1.73
CA LEU A 137 -12.43 2.63 -3.08
C LEU A 137 -11.64 3.68 -3.86
N LEU A 138 -12.03 4.95 -3.78
CA LEU A 138 -11.40 6.02 -4.57
C LEU A 138 -9.90 6.16 -4.29
N PHE A 139 -9.50 6.16 -3.02
CA PHE A 139 -8.08 6.27 -2.66
C PHE A 139 -7.32 4.94 -2.78
N ASP A 140 -8.01 3.81 -2.67
CA ASP A 140 -7.42 2.49 -2.96
C ASP A 140 -7.01 2.41 -4.45
N LEU A 141 -7.89 2.83 -5.37
CA LEU A 141 -7.63 2.85 -6.82
C LEU A 141 -6.43 3.71 -7.23
N TRP A 142 -6.18 4.83 -6.54
CA TRP A 142 -5.05 5.72 -6.85
C TRP A 142 -3.70 4.99 -6.85
N GLY A 143 -3.60 3.88 -6.12
CA GLY A 143 -2.38 3.08 -6.02
C GLY A 143 -2.13 2.07 -7.14
N TYR A 144 -3.09 1.83 -8.03
CA TYR A 144 -3.01 0.76 -9.03
C TYR A 144 -2.92 1.32 -10.45
N SER A 145 -2.15 0.66 -11.31
CA SER A 145 -1.83 1.18 -12.64
C SER A 145 -2.96 0.95 -13.64
N HIS A 146 -3.63 -0.21 -13.59
CA HIS A 146 -4.65 -0.60 -14.56
C HIS A 146 -5.79 -1.41 -13.91
N PRO A 147 -6.46 -0.89 -12.87
CA PRO A 147 -7.57 -1.62 -12.25
C PRO A 147 -8.73 -1.77 -13.23
N SER A 148 -9.39 -2.93 -13.23
CA SER A 148 -10.56 -3.20 -14.06
C SER A 148 -11.66 -3.90 -13.29
N GLY A 149 -12.92 -3.56 -13.56
CA GLY A 149 -14.06 -4.32 -13.02
C GLY A 149 -14.28 -5.68 -13.69
N ALA A 150 -13.45 -6.05 -14.67
CA ALA A 150 -13.48 -7.38 -15.30
C ALA A 150 -12.99 -8.46 -14.33
N ILE A 151 -13.92 -9.17 -13.70
CA ILE A 151 -13.63 -10.27 -12.78
C ILE A 151 -14.02 -11.60 -13.44
N GLU A 152 -13.12 -12.58 -13.39
CA GLU A 152 -13.40 -13.92 -13.91
C GLU A 152 -14.48 -14.60 -13.06
N GLY A 153 -15.52 -15.13 -13.71
CA GLY A 153 -16.67 -15.71 -13.00
C GLY A 153 -16.30 -16.87 -12.09
N ALA A 154 -15.37 -17.74 -12.53
CA ALA A 154 -14.88 -18.86 -11.72
C ALA A 154 -14.15 -18.39 -10.46
N ASP A 155 -13.32 -17.35 -10.58
CA ASP A 155 -12.57 -16.77 -9.46
C ASP A 155 -13.50 -16.09 -8.47
N ALA A 156 -14.49 -15.34 -8.96
CA ALA A 156 -15.51 -14.73 -8.12
C ALA A 156 -16.33 -15.76 -7.36
N LEU A 157 -16.73 -16.85 -8.02
CA LEU A 157 -17.47 -17.94 -7.38
C LEU A 157 -16.62 -18.63 -6.31
N PHE A 158 -15.35 -18.90 -6.60
CA PHE A 158 -14.43 -19.50 -5.64
C PHE A 158 -14.25 -18.62 -4.40
N LEU A 159 -13.94 -17.33 -4.57
CA LEU A 159 -13.77 -16.41 -3.45
C LEU A 159 -15.03 -16.27 -2.58
N ARG A 160 -16.21 -16.23 -3.21
CA ARG A 160 -17.50 -16.15 -2.50
C ARG A 160 -17.79 -17.37 -1.62
N GLN A 161 -17.30 -18.56 -1.97
CA GLN A 161 -17.43 -19.76 -1.12
C GLN A 161 -16.77 -19.58 0.25
N TYR A 162 -15.78 -18.69 0.34
CA TYR A 162 -15.08 -18.34 1.58
C TYR A 162 -15.50 -16.99 2.17
N GLY A 163 -16.54 -16.36 1.61
CA GLY A 163 -17.09 -15.09 2.10
C GLY A 163 -16.41 -13.82 1.58
N TRP A 164 -15.60 -13.92 0.51
CA TRP A 164 -14.93 -12.76 -0.09
C TRP A 164 -15.58 -12.35 -1.41
N THR A 165 -15.88 -11.06 -1.54
CA THR A 165 -16.42 -10.45 -2.75
C THR A 165 -15.32 -9.70 -3.47
N PRO A 166 -14.84 -10.16 -4.64
CA PRO A 166 -13.93 -9.36 -5.44
C PRO A 166 -14.66 -8.10 -5.95
N LEU A 167 -14.04 -6.93 -5.76
CA LEU A 167 -14.54 -5.64 -6.24
C LEU A 167 -14.01 -5.31 -7.63
N TYR A 168 -12.71 -5.54 -7.85
CA TYR A 168 -12.07 -5.31 -9.13
C TYR A 168 -10.77 -6.11 -9.24
N HIS A 169 -10.40 -6.39 -10.49
CA HIS A 169 -9.10 -6.95 -10.88
C HIS A 169 -8.03 -5.87 -10.74
N ILE A 170 -6.99 -6.18 -9.97
CA ILE A 170 -5.84 -5.29 -9.77
C ILE A 170 -4.83 -5.51 -10.89
N ASN A 171 -4.37 -6.75 -11.05
CA ASN A 171 -3.36 -7.14 -12.03
C ASN A 171 -3.30 -8.67 -12.17
N SER A 172 -2.74 -9.14 -13.29
CA SER A 172 -2.35 -10.54 -13.49
C SER A 172 -0.94 -10.61 -14.09
N GLY A 173 -0.23 -11.70 -13.81
CA GLY A 173 1.09 -11.93 -14.39
C GLY A 173 1.59 -13.34 -14.17
N THR A 174 2.69 -13.69 -14.82
CA THR A 174 3.30 -15.02 -14.71
C THR A 174 4.52 -14.98 -13.81
N VAL A 175 4.71 -16.05 -13.04
CA VAL A 175 5.88 -16.22 -12.17
C VAL A 175 6.31 -17.67 -12.15
N ARG A 176 7.62 -17.90 -12.06
CA ARG A 176 8.16 -19.24 -11.85
C ARG A 176 8.24 -19.55 -10.35
N LEU A 177 7.55 -20.60 -9.92
CA LEU A 177 7.67 -21.10 -8.54
C LEU A 177 9.10 -21.56 -8.26
N PRO A 178 9.58 -21.42 -7.01
CA PRO A 178 10.90 -21.94 -6.64
C PRO A 178 10.94 -23.46 -6.86
N ARG A 179 12.14 -24.00 -7.09
CA ARG A 179 12.31 -25.46 -7.27
C ARG A 179 12.02 -26.26 -6.00
N GLN A 180 12.13 -25.60 -4.86
CA GLN A 180 11.90 -26.16 -3.53
C GLN A 180 11.61 -25.00 -2.56
N PHE A 181 10.91 -25.27 -1.47
CA PHE A 181 10.65 -24.30 -0.41
C PHE A 181 11.83 -24.10 0.57
N LEU A 182 13.03 -24.54 0.20
CA LEU A 182 14.21 -24.50 1.07
C LEU A 182 14.98 -23.20 0.87
N HIS A 183 15.19 -22.46 1.96
CA HIS A 183 15.87 -21.17 2.02
C HIS A 183 17.31 -21.30 2.52
N ARG A 184 18.25 -20.75 1.74
CA ARG A 184 19.68 -20.70 2.05
C ARG A 184 20.08 -19.42 2.77
N ALA A 185 21.21 -19.46 3.46
CA ALA A 185 21.72 -18.31 4.21
C ALA A 185 21.88 -17.07 3.31
N GLY A 186 21.17 -16.00 3.69
CA GLY A 186 21.29 -14.67 3.09
C GLY A 186 20.71 -14.50 1.69
N GLU A 187 20.05 -15.53 1.13
CA GLU A 187 19.37 -15.37 -0.16
C GLU A 187 18.05 -14.62 0.00
N PHE A 188 17.58 -14.02 -1.10
CA PHE A 188 16.26 -13.39 -1.12
C PHE A 188 15.18 -14.42 -0.77
N PRO A 189 14.27 -14.14 0.19
CA PRO A 189 13.44 -15.16 0.83
C PRO A 189 12.23 -15.58 -0.02
N LEU A 190 12.39 -15.65 -1.33
CA LEU A 190 11.37 -16.12 -2.26
C LEU A 190 10.91 -17.57 -1.98
N PRO A 191 11.80 -18.53 -1.64
CA PRO A 191 11.34 -19.86 -1.22
C PRO A 191 10.44 -19.82 0.01
N LEU A 192 10.75 -18.96 1.00
CA LEU A 192 9.94 -18.81 2.21
C LEU A 192 8.60 -18.14 1.92
N TYR A 193 8.58 -17.15 1.01
CA TYR A 193 7.34 -16.52 0.58
C TYR A 193 6.34 -17.57 0.05
N TRP A 194 6.79 -18.37 -0.92
CA TRP A 194 5.93 -19.38 -1.52
C TRP A 194 5.61 -20.54 -0.57
N ALA A 195 6.51 -20.86 0.37
CA ALA A 195 6.22 -21.81 1.44
C ALA A 195 5.07 -21.31 2.34
N TYR A 196 5.12 -20.05 2.75
CA TYR A 196 4.07 -19.42 3.56
C TYR A 196 2.75 -19.40 2.80
N ALA A 197 2.75 -18.91 1.55
CA ALA A 197 1.58 -18.88 0.69
C ALA A 197 0.97 -20.28 0.49
N ASN A 198 1.82 -21.31 0.41
CA ASN A 198 1.38 -22.69 0.30
C ASN A 198 0.67 -23.19 1.58
N GLU A 199 1.14 -22.83 2.77
CA GLU A 199 0.42 -23.16 4.01
C GLU A 199 -0.97 -22.52 4.04
N LEU A 200 -1.07 -21.24 3.66
CA LEU A 200 -2.36 -20.56 3.56
C LEU A 200 -3.29 -21.22 2.53
N SER A 201 -2.73 -21.66 1.40
CA SER A 201 -3.44 -22.35 0.33
C SER A 201 -3.95 -23.74 0.75
N LYS A 202 -3.15 -24.48 1.54
CA LYS A 202 -3.53 -25.80 2.07
C LYS A 202 -4.73 -25.74 2.99
N ASP A 203 -4.91 -24.65 3.74
CA ASP A 203 -6.08 -24.46 4.58
C ASP A 203 -7.40 -24.43 3.77
N VAL A 204 -7.34 -24.14 2.47
CA VAL A 204 -8.49 -24.17 1.55
C VAL A 204 -8.47 -25.37 0.59
N GLY A 205 -7.59 -26.35 0.81
CA GLY A 205 -7.51 -27.58 0.00
C GLY A 205 -6.72 -27.45 -1.30
N LEU A 206 -5.93 -26.38 -1.44
CA LEU A 206 -5.03 -26.14 -2.57
C LEU A 206 -3.58 -26.48 -2.18
N ASP A 207 -2.73 -26.82 -3.15
CA ASP A 207 -1.32 -27.15 -2.87
C ASP A 207 -0.42 -26.78 -4.06
N LEU A 208 0.59 -25.95 -3.78
CA LEU A 208 1.59 -25.49 -4.72
C LEU A 208 2.74 -26.49 -4.90
N THR A 209 2.90 -27.46 -3.98
CA THR A 209 4.03 -28.40 -3.97
C THR A 209 4.21 -29.17 -5.30
N PRO A 210 3.16 -29.69 -5.96
CA PRO A 210 3.30 -30.40 -7.24
C PRO A 210 3.76 -29.53 -8.41
N TYR A 211 3.71 -28.20 -8.25
CA TYR A 211 3.98 -27.22 -9.29
C TYR A 211 5.31 -26.49 -9.08
N LEU A 212 6.10 -26.86 -8.07
CA LEU A 212 7.43 -26.32 -7.84
C LEU A 212 8.31 -26.37 -9.10
N GLY A 213 9.01 -25.27 -9.37
CA GLY A 213 9.85 -25.11 -10.56
C GLY A 213 9.11 -24.84 -11.88
N ARG A 214 7.76 -24.84 -11.89
CA ARG A 214 6.92 -24.48 -13.04
C ARG A 214 6.57 -23.00 -13.05
N GLU A 215 6.13 -22.51 -14.21
CA GLU A 215 5.51 -21.21 -14.35
C GLU A 215 4.02 -21.30 -13.99
N VAL A 216 3.53 -20.30 -13.27
CA VAL A 216 2.14 -20.17 -12.84
C VAL A 216 1.65 -18.76 -13.12
N GLU A 217 0.35 -18.62 -13.34
CA GLU A 217 -0.33 -17.34 -13.43
C GLU A 217 -0.78 -16.90 -12.03
N VAL A 218 -0.57 -15.64 -11.70
CA VAL A 218 -1.04 -15.00 -10.48
C VAL A 218 -2.00 -13.90 -10.86
N THR A 219 -3.15 -13.88 -10.20
CA THR A 219 -4.19 -12.85 -10.36
C THR A 219 -4.50 -12.23 -9.01
N LEU A 220 -4.55 -10.90 -8.97
CA LEU A 220 -4.84 -10.13 -7.77
C LEU A 220 -6.22 -9.47 -7.91
N TYR A 221 -7.05 -9.66 -6.90
CA TYR A 221 -8.34 -8.99 -6.79
C TYR A 221 -8.41 -8.14 -5.53
N LYS A 222 -8.94 -6.93 -5.65
CA LYS A 222 -9.39 -6.21 -4.45
C LYS A 222 -10.61 -6.93 -3.88
N VAL A 223 -10.65 -7.14 -2.56
CA VAL A 223 -11.83 -7.66 -1.88
C VAL A 223 -12.59 -6.54 -1.16
N LYS A 224 -13.91 -6.71 -1.03
CA LYS A 224 -14.80 -5.75 -0.38
C LYS A 224 -14.70 -5.80 1.14
N GLU A 225 -14.63 -7.00 1.68
CA GLU A 225 -14.69 -7.26 3.09
C GLU A 225 -13.35 -6.91 3.75
N PRO A 226 -13.37 -6.37 4.98
CA PRO A 226 -12.14 -6.14 5.71
C PRO A 226 -11.52 -7.49 6.13
N LEU A 227 -10.19 -7.54 6.14
CA LEU A 227 -9.46 -8.63 6.76
C LEU A 227 -9.83 -8.79 8.26
N PRO A 228 -9.53 -9.95 8.87
CA PRO A 228 -9.76 -10.17 10.30
C PRO A 228 -9.15 -9.08 11.19
N LEU A 229 -9.71 -8.90 12.39
CA LEU A 229 -9.31 -7.85 13.34
C LEU A 229 -7.81 -7.82 13.65
N PHE A 230 -7.17 -8.97 13.61
CA PHE A 230 -5.75 -9.10 13.89
C PHE A 230 -4.86 -8.41 12.85
N ALA A 231 -5.42 -8.03 11.70
CA ALA A 231 -4.73 -7.35 10.61
C ALA A 231 -4.80 -5.82 10.73
N GLU A 232 -5.41 -5.28 11.80
CA GLU A 232 -5.37 -3.85 12.08
C GLU A 232 -3.91 -3.34 12.17
N PRO A 233 -3.62 -2.13 11.63
CA PRO A 233 -4.56 -1.17 11.04
C PRO A 233 -4.88 -1.41 9.54
N ARG A 234 -4.38 -2.50 8.95
CA ARG A 234 -4.34 -2.73 7.48
C ARG A 234 -5.50 -3.55 6.93
N ARG A 235 -6.52 -3.80 7.73
CA ARG A 235 -7.61 -4.71 7.31
C ARG A 235 -8.39 -4.28 6.07
N TRP A 236 -8.36 -2.99 5.72
CA TRP A 236 -9.04 -2.45 4.54
C TRP A 236 -8.18 -2.49 3.27
N SER A 237 -6.90 -2.86 3.39
CA SER A 237 -5.96 -3.00 2.28
C SER A 237 -5.96 -4.43 1.71
N GLY A 238 -6.86 -5.29 2.18
CA GLY A 238 -6.95 -6.69 1.77
C GLY A 238 -7.09 -6.88 0.27
N CYS A 239 -6.28 -7.77 -0.30
CA CYS A 239 -6.46 -8.30 -1.64
C CYS A 239 -6.42 -9.84 -1.62
N ALA A 240 -7.18 -10.45 -2.51
CA ALA A 240 -7.11 -11.88 -2.76
C ALA A 240 -6.07 -12.15 -3.84
N VAL A 241 -5.20 -13.13 -3.58
CA VAL A 241 -4.23 -13.64 -4.55
C VAL A 241 -4.66 -15.03 -4.96
N LEU A 242 -4.81 -15.25 -6.26
CA LEU A 242 -5.15 -16.54 -6.85
C LEU A 242 -4.00 -16.98 -7.75
N VAL A 243 -3.66 -18.26 -7.70
CA VAL A 243 -2.56 -18.85 -8.47
C VAL A 243 -3.10 -19.99 -9.32
N LYS A 244 -2.89 -19.91 -10.64
CA LYS A 244 -3.31 -20.93 -11.59
C LYS A 244 -2.10 -21.58 -12.26
N ALA A 245 -2.12 -22.90 -12.38
CA ALA A 245 -1.18 -23.66 -13.20
C ALA A 245 -1.98 -24.39 -14.26
N GLU A 246 -1.64 -24.18 -15.54
CA GLU A 246 -2.32 -24.84 -16.67
C GLU A 246 -3.86 -24.62 -16.63
N GLY A 247 -4.28 -23.41 -16.24
CA GLY A 247 -5.69 -23.02 -16.10
C GLY A 247 -6.42 -23.56 -14.87
N ARG A 248 -5.77 -24.38 -14.02
CA ARG A 248 -6.34 -24.86 -12.75
C ARG A 248 -5.89 -24.00 -11.59
N LEU A 249 -6.82 -23.64 -10.70
CA LEU A 249 -6.49 -22.99 -9.44
C LEU A 249 -5.71 -23.95 -8.53
N VAL A 250 -4.53 -23.52 -8.08
CA VAL A 250 -3.58 -24.33 -7.29
C VAL A 250 -3.08 -23.65 -6.02
N GLY A 251 -3.37 -22.36 -5.86
CA GLY A 251 -3.10 -21.62 -4.62
C GLY A 251 -4.03 -20.43 -4.49
N ALA A 252 -4.37 -20.06 -3.25
CA ALA A 252 -5.16 -18.87 -2.96
C ALA A 252 -5.01 -18.42 -1.51
N TRP A 253 -4.87 -17.11 -1.29
CA TRP A 253 -4.78 -16.50 0.05
C TRP A 253 -5.18 -15.02 0.03
N LEU A 254 -5.22 -14.40 1.22
CA LEU A 254 -5.38 -12.95 1.39
C LEU A 254 -4.05 -12.31 1.75
N ASP A 255 -3.76 -11.19 1.10
CA ASP A 255 -2.62 -10.33 1.38
C ASP A 255 -3.11 -9.01 2.01
N ALA A 256 -2.31 -8.41 2.89
CA ALA A 256 -2.57 -7.12 3.53
C ALA A 256 -2.04 -5.92 2.71
N GLY A 257 -1.44 -6.19 1.55
CA GLY A 257 -0.92 -5.17 0.65
C GLY A 257 0.45 -4.62 1.07
N PRO A 258 0.88 -3.48 0.49
CA PRO A 258 2.23 -2.97 0.65
C PRO A 258 2.63 -2.69 2.11
N GLY A 259 3.85 -3.11 2.44
CA GLY A 259 4.51 -2.90 3.73
C GLY A 259 4.26 -3.98 4.78
N TYR A 260 3.34 -4.92 4.56
CA TYR A 260 2.96 -5.91 5.58
C TYR A 260 2.94 -7.35 5.02
N GLY A 261 2.45 -7.56 3.80
CA GLY A 261 2.34 -8.90 3.21
C GLY A 261 1.39 -9.82 3.98
N PHE A 262 1.24 -11.07 3.51
CA PHE A 262 0.62 -12.21 4.22
C PHE A 262 -0.42 -11.87 5.30
N ALA A 263 -1.68 -11.72 4.91
CA ALA A 263 -2.75 -11.54 5.89
C ALA A 263 -3.17 -12.87 6.52
N CYS A 264 -3.74 -13.77 5.71
CA CYS A 264 -4.30 -15.05 6.17
C CYS A 264 -4.79 -15.93 5.01
N SER A 265 -5.21 -17.16 5.33
CA SER A 265 -5.96 -18.00 4.39
C SER A 265 -7.32 -17.38 4.07
N LEU A 266 -8.01 -17.89 3.04
CA LEU A 266 -9.39 -17.44 2.76
C LEU A 266 -10.38 -17.81 3.88
N LYS A 267 -10.03 -18.71 4.82
CA LYS A 267 -10.82 -18.97 6.02
C LYS A 267 -10.53 -17.98 7.16
N GLY A 268 -9.68 -16.97 6.92
CA GLY A 268 -9.32 -15.96 7.91
C GLY A 268 -8.33 -16.44 8.97
N ARG A 269 -7.60 -17.54 8.73
CA ARG A 269 -6.64 -18.10 9.69
C ARG A 269 -5.20 -17.70 9.38
N ARG A 270 -4.42 -17.44 10.43
CA ARG A 270 -2.98 -17.14 10.36
C ARG A 270 -2.16 -18.40 10.18
N LEU A 271 -0.91 -18.22 9.77
CA LEU A 271 0.06 -19.30 9.65
C LEU A 271 0.12 -20.18 10.89
N GLU A 272 0.25 -19.59 12.09
CA GLU A 272 0.42 -20.33 13.33
C GLU A 272 -0.81 -21.18 13.67
N GLU A 273 -2.01 -20.68 13.34
CA GLU A 273 -3.25 -21.41 13.52
C GLU A 273 -3.34 -22.60 12.56
N ILE A 274 -2.89 -22.43 11.32
CA ILE A 274 -2.94 -23.46 10.27
C ILE A 274 -1.87 -24.53 10.51
N ALA A 275 -0.63 -24.10 10.71
CA ALA A 275 0.53 -24.98 10.87
C ALA A 275 0.62 -25.61 12.27
N GLY A 276 -0.08 -25.05 13.27
CA GLY A 276 -0.01 -25.49 14.66
C GLY A 276 1.38 -25.29 15.28
N LYS A 277 2.15 -24.33 14.77
CA LYS A 277 3.55 -24.06 15.13
C LYS A 277 3.77 -22.56 15.23
N SER A 278 4.73 -22.14 16.06
CA SER A 278 5.23 -20.76 16.00
C SER A 278 5.90 -20.51 14.64
N PHE A 279 6.00 -19.25 14.21
CA PHE A 279 6.75 -18.90 12.99
C PHE A 279 8.18 -19.48 13.00
N GLY A 280 8.86 -19.41 14.14
CA GLY A 280 10.23 -19.91 14.30
C GLY A 280 10.36 -21.42 14.11
N ASP A 281 9.40 -22.20 14.63
CA ASP A 281 9.35 -23.65 14.46
C ASP A 281 8.91 -24.06 13.05
N TRP A 282 8.02 -23.27 12.45
CA TRP A 282 7.60 -23.46 11.07
C TRP A 282 8.76 -23.23 10.10
N VAL A 283 9.44 -22.08 10.20
CA VAL A 283 10.52 -21.70 9.27
C VAL A 283 11.75 -22.61 9.37
N ALA A 284 11.93 -23.30 10.52
CA ALA A 284 12.95 -24.33 10.67
C ALA A 284 12.78 -25.50 9.67
N SER A 285 11.56 -25.78 9.22
CA SER A 285 11.30 -26.85 8.22
C SER A 285 11.73 -26.44 6.80
N PHE A 286 11.98 -25.14 6.60
CA PHE A 286 12.29 -24.52 5.30
C PHE A 286 13.69 -23.91 5.28
N THR A 287 14.52 -24.22 6.27
CA THR A 287 15.88 -23.67 6.40
C THR A 287 16.93 -24.70 5.99
N ASP A 288 17.87 -24.31 5.11
CA ASP A 288 19.02 -25.14 4.75
C ASP A 288 20.11 -25.09 5.83
N TYR A 289 19.98 -25.94 6.85
CA TYR A 289 20.97 -26.06 7.91
C TYR A 289 22.28 -26.75 7.50
N ASN A 290 22.37 -27.26 6.27
CA ASN A 290 23.63 -27.79 5.74
C ASN A 290 24.47 -26.71 5.05
N ASP A 291 23.92 -25.49 4.90
CA ASP A 291 24.66 -24.35 4.39
C ASP A 291 25.85 -24.02 5.32
N PRO A 292 27.09 -23.94 4.80
CA PRO A 292 28.27 -23.63 5.62
C PRO A 292 28.19 -22.30 6.37
N VAL A 293 27.49 -21.30 5.80
CA VAL A 293 27.28 -20.00 6.45
C VAL A 293 26.31 -20.16 7.61
N GLU A 294 25.22 -20.91 7.44
CA GLU A 294 24.26 -21.18 8.52
C GLU A 294 24.92 -21.91 9.69
N LEU A 295 25.72 -22.95 9.40
CA LEU A 295 26.47 -23.71 10.41
C LEU A 295 27.47 -22.84 11.18
N ARG A 296 28.14 -21.91 10.48
CA ARG A 296 29.07 -20.97 11.10
C ARG A 296 28.33 -19.99 12.01
N LEU A 297 27.29 -19.34 11.51
CA LEU A 297 26.55 -18.33 12.25
C LEU A 297 25.77 -18.92 13.44
N ALA A 298 25.33 -20.18 13.38
CA ALA A 298 24.63 -20.84 14.48
C ALA A 298 25.48 -20.99 15.76
N ARG A 299 26.82 -20.96 15.64
CA ARG A 299 27.77 -21.11 16.75
C ARG A 299 28.21 -19.78 17.35
N MET A 300 27.86 -18.66 16.72
CA MET A 300 28.33 -17.34 17.11
C MET A 300 27.52 -16.76 18.30
N THR A 301 28.20 -15.96 19.11
CA THR A 301 27.53 -15.10 20.10
C THR A 301 26.82 -13.94 19.39
N PRO A 302 25.86 -13.26 20.05
CA PRO A 302 25.20 -12.09 19.45
C PRO A 302 26.20 -11.01 18.98
N GLU A 303 27.24 -10.74 19.76
CA GLU A 303 28.25 -9.74 19.46
C GLU A 303 29.11 -10.12 18.24
N GLU A 304 29.40 -11.41 18.06
CA GLU A 304 30.09 -11.93 16.88
C GLU A 304 29.22 -11.80 15.62
N VAL A 305 27.91 -12.06 15.73
CA VAL A 305 26.96 -11.86 14.61
C VAL A 305 26.88 -10.39 14.21
N ILE A 306 26.77 -9.47 15.18
CA ILE A 306 26.75 -8.02 14.94
C ILE A 306 28.02 -7.55 14.23
N ARG A 307 29.19 -8.02 14.67
CA ARG A 307 30.47 -7.67 14.00
C ARG A 307 30.54 -8.26 12.59
N THR A 308 30.13 -9.52 12.42
CA THR A 308 30.08 -10.19 11.12
C THR A 308 29.18 -9.45 10.14
N TYR A 309 28.03 -8.95 10.59
CA TYR A 309 27.13 -8.12 9.79
C TYR A 309 27.85 -6.86 9.26
N TRP A 310 28.47 -6.07 10.14
CA TRP A 310 29.16 -4.84 9.72
C TRP A 310 30.39 -5.10 8.84
N GLU A 311 31.13 -6.16 9.12
CA GLU A 311 32.23 -6.59 8.26
C GLU A 311 31.75 -7.00 6.86
N ALA A 312 30.60 -7.68 6.77
CA ALA A 312 29.99 -8.04 5.50
C ALA A 312 29.54 -6.79 4.72
N VAL A 313 28.88 -5.84 5.40
CA VAL A 313 28.50 -4.54 4.83
C VAL A 313 29.71 -3.80 4.27
N ASN A 314 30.82 -3.72 5.03
CA ASN A 314 32.06 -3.08 4.59
C ASN A 314 32.67 -3.70 3.33
N ARG A 315 32.53 -5.02 3.18
CA ARG A 315 33.02 -5.76 2.00
C ARG A 315 32.05 -5.74 0.82
N GLY A 316 30.84 -5.19 0.99
CA GLY A 316 29.76 -5.30 0.02
C GLY A 316 29.19 -6.73 -0.12
N ASP A 317 29.45 -7.60 0.86
CA ASP A 317 28.93 -8.97 0.90
C ASP A 317 27.54 -8.96 1.54
N TYR A 318 26.57 -8.41 0.81
CA TYR A 318 25.20 -8.26 1.31
C TYR A 318 24.53 -9.60 1.60
N ARG A 319 24.89 -10.66 0.86
CA ARG A 319 24.41 -12.00 1.15
C ARG A 319 24.81 -12.42 2.56
N LEU A 320 26.08 -12.25 2.95
CA LEU A 320 26.47 -12.56 4.32
C LEU A 320 25.83 -11.62 5.35
N ALA A 321 25.67 -10.33 5.04
CA ALA A 321 24.96 -9.41 5.93
C ALA A 321 23.53 -9.88 6.22
N HIS A 322 22.77 -10.25 5.19
CA HIS A 322 21.41 -10.79 5.32
C HIS A 322 21.37 -12.19 5.95
N ALA A 323 22.44 -12.98 5.83
CA ALA A 323 22.53 -14.24 6.56
C ALA A 323 22.60 -14.05 8.08
N CYS A 324 23.09 -12.90 8.56
CA CYS A 324 23.09 -12.53 9.97
C CYS A 324 21.70 -12.14 10.50
N GLU A 325 20.70 -11.95 9.63
CA GLU A 325 19.36 -11.51 9.98
C GLU A 325 18.40 -12.68 10.22
N THR A 326 17.33 -12.43 10.98
CA THR A 326 16.24 -13.41 11.14
C THR A 326 15.50 -13.58 9.82
N ARG A 327 14.98 -14.78 9.57
CA ARG A 327 14.16 -15.04 8.38
C ARG A 327 12.85 -14.25 8.42
N LYS A 328 12.30 -14.01 9.62
CA LYS A 328 11.19 -13.08 9.82
C LYS A 328 11.52 -11.67 9.32
N ARG A 329 12.71 -11.15 9.64
CA ARG A 329 13.18 -9.85 9.14
C ARG A 329 13.37 -9.89 7.62
N LEU A 330 13.96 -10.98 7.10
CA LEU A 330 14.14 -11.14 5.66
C LEU A 330 12.81 -11.08 4.90
N LEU A 331 11.78 -11.77 5.38
CA LEU A 331 10.44 -11.72 4.78
C LEU A 331 9.89 -10.29 4.74
N GLY A 332 10.24 -9.44 5.70
CA GLY A 332 9.87 -8.02 5.70
C GLY A 332 10.30 -7.31 4.40
N TYR A 333 11.50 -7.58 3.89
CA TYR A 333 12.02 -6.95 2.67
C TYR A 333 11.18 -7.25 1.41
N LEU A 334 10.41 -8.36 1.39
CA LEU A 334 9.51 -8.65 0.27
C LEU A 334 8.39 -7.62 0.14
N PHE A 335 8.03 -6.95 1.22
CA PHE A 335 6.88 -6.05 1.26
C PHE A 335 7.28 -4.58 1.39
N MET A 336 8.58 -4.31 1.59
CA MET A 336 9.12 -2.96 1.62
C MET A 336 9.17 -2.37 0.21
N GLU A 337 8.59 -1.18 0.07
CA GLU A 337 8.48 -0.45 -1.21
C GLU A 337 7.91 -1.29 -2.36
N MET A 338 7.09 -2.29 -2.01
CA MET A 338 6.47 -3.19 -2.96
C MET A 338 5.55 -2.43 -3.92
N ASP A 339 5.63 -2.75 -5.20
CA ASP A 339 4.64 -2.32 -6.20
C ASP A 339 3.26 -2.83 -5.79
N LYS A 340 2.31 -1.91 -5.64
CA LYS A 340 0.91 -2.23 -5.34
C LYS A 340 0.27 -3.18 -6.34
N ASN A 341 0.78 -3.23 -7.57
CA ASN A 341 0.28 -4.08 -8.64
C ASN A 341 0.85 -5.51 -8.59
N TRP A 342 1.68 -5.85 -7.60
CA TRP A 342 2.30 -7.17 -7.50
C TRP A 342 2.37 -7.70 -6.06
N ILE A 343 2.81 -8.96 -5.92
CA ILE A 343 2.71 -9.75 -4.69
C ILE A 343 3.96 -9.71 -3.79
N TYR A 344 5.08 -9.17 -4.30
CA TYR A 344 6.32 -8.92 -3.55
C TYR A 344 7.28 -8.03 -4.37
N SER A 345 8.24 -7.37 -3.72
CA SER A 345 9.38 -6.68 -4.33
C SER A 345 10.31 -7.68 -5.01
N VAL A 346 10.87 -7.38 -6.19
CA VAL A 346 11.58 -8.42 -6.97
C VAL A 346 13.03 -8.65 -6.56
N SER A 347 13.58 -7.86 -5.62
CA SER A 347 14.95 -8.06 -5.09
C SER A 347 15.25 -7.25 -3.82
N LEU A 348 16.28 -7.65 -3.08
CA LEU A 348 16.86 -6.85 -1.98
C LEU A 348 17.41 -5.50 -2.47
N THR A 349 17.89 -5.44 -3.71
CA THR A 349 18.38 -4.19 -4.33
C THR A 349 17.28 -3.20 -4.65
N GLN A 350 16.03 -3.64 -4.81
CA GLN A 350 14.89 -2.74 -4.94
C GLN A 350 14.39 -2.25 -3.57
N ALA A 351 14.58 -3.04 -2.51
CA ALA A 351 14.33 -2.59 -1.13
C ALA A 351 15.49 -1.73 -0.55
N ALA A 352 16.45 -1.30 -1.39
CA ALA A 352 17.74 -0.74 -0.96
C ALA A 352 17.66 0.60 -0.22
N SER A 353 16.63 1.41 -0.45
CA SER A 353 16.38 2.66 0.29
C SER A 353 16.12 2.40 1.79
N ALA A 354 15.52 1.25 2.10
CA ALA A 354 15.15 0.86 3.45
C ALA A 354 16.09 -0.21 4.05
N ASP A 355 16.97 -0.78 3.22
CA ASP A 355 18.03 -1.68 3.66
C ASP A 355 19.29 -0.90 4.12
N TRP A 356 19.49 -0.89 5.43
CA TRP A 356 20.66 -0.30 6.08
C TRP A 356 21.99 -0.81 5.52
N ALA A 357 22.06 -2.07 5.10
CA ALA A 357 23.29 -2.64 4.56
C ALA A 357 23.71 -1.92 3.26
N GLN A 358 22.75 -1.55 2.41
CA GLN A 358 23.01 -0.97 1.10
C GLN A 358 23.19 0.56 1.12
N THR A 359 22.68 1.24 2.15
CA THR A 359 22.86 2.69 2.33
C THR A 359 24.21 3.06 2.94
N VAL A 360 24.89 2.13 3.62
CA VAL A 360 26.19 2.35 4.26
C VAL A 360 27.35 2.06 3.30
N ARG A 361 28.30 2.99 3.20
CA ARG A 361 29.56 2.85 2.47
C ARG A 361 30.60 2.12 3.31
N SER A 362 30.71 2.50 4.58
CA SER A 362 31.56 1.82 5.55
C SER A 362 31.05 2.06 6.98
N ALA A 363 31.28 1.10 7.86
CA ALA A 363 30.98 1.16 9.28
C ALA A 363 32.19 0.70 10.09
N ARG A 364 32.59 1.49 11.09
CA ARG A 364 33.56 1.07 12.10
C ARG A 364 32.84 0.85 13.42
N VAL A 365 32.76 -0.40 13.87
CA VAL A 365 32.21 -0.76 15.17
C VAL A 365 33.18 -0.34 16.27
N LEU A 366 32.75 0.58 17.13
CA LEU A 366 33.54 1.10 18.25
C LEU A 366 33.28 0.32 19.54
N SER A 367 32.02 -0.04 19.80
CA SER A 367 31.67 -0.91 20.93
C SER A 367 30.35 -1.64 20.71
N VAL A 368 30.18 -2.78 21.37
CA VAL A 368 28.94 -3.57 21.42
C VAL A 368 28.66 -3.84 22.90
N LYS A 369 27.53 -3.37 23.42
CA LYS A 369 27.15 -3.50 24.83
C LYS A 369 25.73 -4.05 24.93
N GLU A 370 25.54 -5.11 25.70
CA GLU A 370 24.20 -5.65 25.98
C GLU A 370 23.43 -4.62 26.82
N VAL A 371 22.16 -4.40 26.47
CA VAL A 371 21.22 -3.59 27.24
C VAL A 371 20.47 -4.54 28.16
N GLU A 372 20.68 -4.38 29.47
CA GLU A 372 19.98 -5.18 30.48
C GLU A 372 18.50 -4.79 30.56
N GLY A 373 17.63 -5.77 30.83
CA GLY A 373 16.19 -5.54 31.01
C GLY A 373 15.28 -6.46 30.19
N THR A 374 15.83 -7.17 29.20
CA THR A 374 15.06 -8.18 28.45
C THR A 374 14.91 -9.45 29.29
N THR A 375 13.67 -9.85 29.58
CA THR A 375 13.36 -11.08 30.34
C THR A 375 13.15 -12.32 29.45
N ASP A 376 12.96 -12.11 28.15
CA ASP A 376 12.80 -13.18 27.16
C ASP A 376 14.17 -13.80 26.82
N ARG A 377 14.38 -15.06 27.19
CA ARG A 377 15.65 -15.78 26.94
C ARG A 377 15.99 -15.97 25.46
N LYS A 378 15.00 -15.81 24.56
CA LYS A 378 15.21 -15.89 23.11
C LYS A 378 15.52 -14.53 22.50
N LYS A 379 15.51 -13.45 23.27
CA LYS A 379 15.77 -12.08 22.80
C LYS A 379 16.86 -11.41 23.63
N LYS A 380 17.64 -10.57 22.96
CA LYS A 380 18.63 -9.70 23.60
C LYS A 380 18.68 -8.38 22.86
N GLU A 381 18.99 -7.32 23.58
CA GLU A 381 19.15 -5.99 23.01
C GLU A 381 20.59 -5.53 23.21
N TYR A 382 21.14 -4.86 22.21
CA TYR A 382 22.51 -4.38 22.22
C TYR A 382 22.57 -2.94 21.73
N MET A 383 23.26 -2.08 22.48
CA MET A 383 23.68 -0.77 22.01
C MET A 383 25.04 -0.92 21.33
N VAL A 384 25.11 -0.53 20.06
CA VAL A 384 26.29 -0.64 19.22
C VAL A 384 26.73 0.75 18.80
N GLU A 385 27.88 1.19 19.30
CA GLU A 385 28.51 2.44 18.90
C GLU A 385 29.20 2.23 17.56
N VAL A 386 28.79 2.95 16.53
CA VAL A 386 29.35 2.86 15.18
C VAL A 386 29.73 4.23 14.64
N ASP A 387 30.81 4.27 13.86
CA ASP A 387 31.19 5.41 13.03
C ASP A 387 30.87 5.06 11.57
N LEU A 388 29.86 5.72 11.01
CA LEU A 388 29.30 5.41 9.69
C LEU A 388 29.77 6.41 8.63
N ARG A 389 30.00 5.89 7.41
CA ARG A 389 30.02 6.67 6.17
C ARG A 389 28.88 6.19 5.29
N VAL A 390 28.00 7.09 4.87
CA VAL A 390 26.79 6.76 4.10
C VAL A 390 26.99 7.02 2.60
N ARG A 391 26.27 6.27 1.77
CA ARG A 391 26.24 6.45 0.31
C ARG A 391 25.20 7.48 -0.13
N ARG A 392 24.07 7.55 0.59
CA ARG A 392 22.98 8.52 0.38
C ARG A 392 22.63 9.16 1.72
N ALA A 393 22.54 10.49 1.74
CA ALA A 393 22.38 11.29 2.95
C ALA A 393 20.91 11.61 3.29
N ASP A 394 19.97 10.98 2.59
CA ASP A 394 18.52 11.20 2.69
C ASP A 394 17.92 10.70 4.00
N ALA A 395 18.43 9.59 4.57
CA ALA A 395 17.93 9.04 5.84
C ALA A 395 18.99 8.97 6.97
N LEU A 396 20.28 8.93 6.63
CA LEU A 396 21.38 8.80 7.57
C LEU A 396 22.50 9.81 7.24
N GLN A 397 23.18 10.30 8.28
CA GLN A 397 24.34 11.18 8.13
C GLN A 397 25.61 10.45 8.56
N ASP A 398 26.72 10.85 7.95
CA ASP A 398 28.05 10.43 8.37
C ASP A 398 28.29 10.73 9.86
N GLY A 399 29.10 9.90 10.49
CA GLY A 399 29.64 10.14 11.81
C GLY A 399 29.28 9.09 12.85
N HIS A 400 29.66 9.40 14.09
CA HIS A 400 29.51 8.54 15.25
C HIS A 400 28.06 8.58 15.77
N ARG A 401 27.45 7.39 15.94
CA ARG A 401 26.15 7.24 16.57
C ARG A 401 25.97 5.89 17.26
N PRO A 402 25.12 5.82 18.30
CA PRO A 402 24.61 4.55 18.80
C PRO A 402 23.51 4.02 17.86
N LEU A 403 23.51 2.70 17.67
CA LEU A 403 22.43 1.93 17.06
C LEU A 403 21.99 0.83 18.01
N PHE A 404 20.70 0.50 18.01
CA PHE A 404 20.12 -0.51 18.89
C PHE A 404 19.79 -1.76 18.07
N PHE A 405 20.42 -2.87 18.43
CA PHE A 405 20.26 -4.16 17.77
C PHE A 405 19.38 -5.07 18.62
N THR A 406 18.27 -5.53 18.07
CA THR A 406 17.47 -6.61 18.66
C THR A 406 17.96 -7.93 18.06
N MET A 407 18.42 -8.83 18.93
CA MET A 407 18.89 -10.16 18.58
C MET A 407 17.85 -11.19 19.00
N GLU A 408 17.57 -12.16 18.14
CA GLU A 408 16.57 -13.19 18.38
C GLU A 408 17.10 -14.59 18.00
N ARG A 409 16.71 -15.59 18.78
CA ARG A 409 16.82 -17.02 18.41
C ARG A 409 15.47 -17.50 17.90
N GLU A 410 15.26 -17.46 16.58
CA GLU A 410 14.02 -17.91 15.93
C GLU A 410 13.70 -19.37 16.26
N ASN A 411 14.73 -20.23 16.29
CA ASN A 411 14.62 -21.61 16.74
C ASN A 411 15.92 -22.09 17.37
N GLU A 412 15.91 -23.31 17.91
CA GLU A 412 17.07 -23.88 18.62
C GLU A 412 18.26 -24.16 17.69
N ARG A 413 18.04 -24.31 16.39
CA ARG A 413 19.08 -24.71 15.41
C ARG A 413 19.81 -23.54 14.78
N SER A 414 19.17 -22.39 14.61
CA SER A 414 19.72 -21.23 13.88
C SER A 414 20.73 -20.41 14.68
N GLY A 415 20.76 -20.53 16.01
CA GLY A 415 21.55 -19.62 16.86
C GLY A 415 20.99 -18.18 16.85
N TRP A 416 21.81 -17.20 17.20
CA TRP A 416 21.42 -15.79 17.29
C TRP A 416 21.41 -15.10 15.92
N ARG A 417 20.38 -14.30 15.65
CA ARG A 417 20.25 -13.48 14.42
C ARG A 417 19.72 -12.10 14.74
N ILE A 418 19.96 -11.14 13.84
CA ILE A 418 19.49 -9.76 13.95
C ILE A 418 18.02 -9.70 13.54
N ALA A 419 17.14 -9.40 14.51
CA ALA A 419 15.72 -9.18 14.29
C ALA A 419 15.38 -7.72 13.97
N GLY A 420 16.19 -6.78 14.49
CA GLY A 420 15.95 -5.35 14.34
C GLY A 420 17.22 -4.53 14.46
N ILE A 421 17.28 -3.40 13.74
CA ILE A 421 18.29 -2.36 13.89
C ILE A 421 17.52 -1.03 13.96
N GLY A 422 17.67 -0.30 15.07
CA GLY A 422 16.99 0.97 15.34
C GLY A 422 17.96 2.10 15.68
N THR A 423 17.48 3.35 15.57
CA THR A 423 18.23 4.57 15.94
C THR A 423 17.90 5.10 17.34
N GLY A 424 17.01 4.43 18.06
CA GLY A 424 16.63 4.73 19.44
C GLY A 424 16.32 3.43 20.19
N PRO A 425 16.29 3.48 21.54
CA PRO A 425 15.92 2.35 22.37
C PRO A 425 14.47 1.91 22.16
#